data_AF-A0A126RWD1-F1
#
_entry.id   AF-A0A126RWD1-F1
#
_cell.length_a   1.000
_cell.length_b   1.000
_cell.length_c   1.000
_cell.angle_alpha   90.00
_cell.angle_beta   90.00
_cell.angle_gamma   90.00
#
_symmetry.space_group_name_H-M   'P 1'
#
loop_
_entity.id
_entity.type
_entity.pdbx_description
1 polymer ?
#
loop_
_entity_poly.entity_id
_entity_poly.type
_entity_poly.pdbx_seq_one_letter_code
_entity_poly.pdbx_strand_id
1 'polypeptide(L)'
;MTTDHDPTFYPGSTTLQNRLELRDERALAQAERLLTHARGHEAARMTFSPDADGYRARHKHLFGDLYDWAGQDRTVNIGETGGLFTHAPYVAGALSAAFQDLARHDRLQGLAPEDFFDRLGHHLGELHAIHPFRAGNARTLRHHAAQLARDAGHPIRIASIDKQAWGEASRHGLLTGDHRLFSATLAAAAVDPGAPLLPRTGPGGIAFLPPRDPPTGQRYRLPLAKVREELDHYLPAARAEAADRLKKLVQGGEAEARISAARVELAYVRHAKGPLYQTQLLSHLGQREVDAVITAQQTPLERVREIGAALAARINTQQPAQVLRTVRSLERPILPSAQSPAQERLADLFLKNTPEQNKADPRFLGAEALLERVQQASRAKGDGPRLVEGATDAARTAIAANMRAGRPFDEGIVLGSSKPSRRPAPDRGRSR
;
A
#
# COMPACT_ATOMS: atom_id res chain seq x y z
N MET A 1 27.90 -38.14 -9.52
CA MET A 1 28.61 -37.07 -8.80
C MET A 1 27.88 -36.87 -7.49
N THR A 2 28.57 -37.12 -6.39
CA THR A 2 28.06 -37.27 -5.01
C THR A 2 27.26 -36.05 -4.57
N THR A 3 26.03 -36.24 -4.09
CA THR A 3 25.27 -35.23 -3.35
C THR A 3 26.00 -34.96 -2.05
N ASP A 4 26.85 -33.95 -2.08
CA ASP A 4 27.64 -33.49 -0.94
C ASP A 4 26.67 -33.07 0.18
N HIS A 5 26.90 -33.58 1.39
CA HIS A 5 26.02 -33.33 2.52
C HIS A 5 26.18 -31.86 2.93
N ASP A 6 25.19 -31.00 2.65
CA ASP A 6 25.23 -29.60 3.07
C ASP A 6 25.30 -29.52 4.61
N PRO A 7 26.44 -29.09 5.19
CA PRO A 7 26.68 -29.13 6.64
C PRO A 7 25.83 -28.10 7.39
N THR A 8 25.16 -27.20 6.69
CA THR A 8 24.32 -26.17 7.28
C THR A 8 22.93 -26.67 7.69
N PHE A 9 22.55 -27.89 7.31
CA PHE A 9 21.32 -28.54 7.76
C PHE A 9 21.55 -29.43 8.99
N TYR A 10 20.50 -29.66 9.78
CA TYR A 10 20.55 -30.75 10.75
C TYR A 10 20.67 -32.11 10.02
N PRO A 11 21.43 -33.08 10.57
CA PRO A 11 21.53 -34.41 9.98
C PRO A 11 20.16 -35.04 9.74
N GLY A 12 19.91 -35.51 8.52
CA GLY A 12 18.63 -36.12 8.12
C GLY A 12 17.46 -35.15 8.00
N SER A 13 17.70 -33.83 8.00
CA SER A 13 16.67 -32.79 7.91
C SER A 13 16.96 -31.80 6.78
N THR A 14 15.92 -31.10 6.35
CA THR A 14 15.97 -29.93 5.46
C THR A 14 15.91 -28.60 6.23
N THR A 15 15.94 -28.65 7.56
CA THR A 15 15.96 -27.45 8.42
C THR A 15 17.37 -27.00 8.72
N LEU A 16 17.66 -25.71 8.50
CA LEU A 16 18.97 -25.12 8.76
C LEU A 16 19.31 -25.15 10.25
N GLN A 17 20.56 -25.48 10.57
CA GLN A 17 21.10 -25.36 11.92
C GLN A 17 21.00 -23.91 12.37
N ASN A 18 20.48 -23.71 13.57
CA ASN A 18 20.17 -22.39 14.12
C ASN A 18 20.35 -22.38 15.63
N ARG A 19 20.68 -21.21 16.17
CA ARG A 19 20.99 -20.96 17.58
C ARG A 19 19.82 -21.19 18.54
N LEU A 20 18.60 -21.32 18.01
CA LEU A 20 17.38 -21.60 18.77
C LEU A 20 17.03 -23.09 18.79
N GLU A 21 17.85 -23.94 18.17
CA GLU A 21 17.66 -25.39 18.10
C GLU A 21 16.33 -25.81 17.47
N LEU A 22 15.72 -24.94 16.66
CA LEU A 22 14.43 -25.21 16.02
C LEU A 22 14.62 -26.21 14.88
N ARG A 23 13.90 -27.35 14.95
CA ARG A 23 13.95 -28.43 13.94
C ARG A 23 12.73 -28.46 13.01
N ASP A 24 11.69 -27.68 13.35
CA ASP A 24 10.53 -27.49 12.49
C ASP A 24 10.74 -26.28 11.58
N GLU A 25 10.59 -26.47 10.27
CA GLU A 25 10.83 -25.42 9.27
C GLU A 25 9.90 -24.21 9.43
N ARG A 26 8.64 -24.43 9.84
CA ARG A 26 7.66 -23.35 9.99
C ARG A 26 7.99 -22.49 11.20
N ALA A 27 8.36 -23.13 12.31
CA ALA A 27 8.84 -22.47 13.52
C ALA A 27 10.11 -21.66 13.23
N LEU A 28 11.09 -22.25 12.52
CA LEU A 28 12.30 -21.54 12.12
C LEU A 28 11.99 -20.33 11.25
N ALA A 29 11.15 -20.49 10.22
CA ALA A 29 10.76 -19.40 9.34
C ALA A 29 10.02 -18.27 10.09
N GLN A 30 9.23 -18.59 11.11
CA GLN A 30 8.57 -17.59 11.96
C GLN A 30 9.57 -16.85 12.84
N ALA A 31 10.45 -17.58 13.55
CA ALA A 31 11.48 -17.00 14.39
C ALA A 31 12.40 -16.08 13.58
N GLU A 32 12.84 -16.54 12.41
CA GLU A 32 13.67 -15.76 11.50
C GLU A 32 12.98 -14.47 11.06
N ARG A 33 11.69 -14.52 10.68
CA ARG A 33 10.93 -13.31 10.32
C ARG A 33 10.86 -12.31 11.46
N LEU A 34 10.60 -12.76 12.68
CA LEU A 34 10.47 -11.87 13.85
C LEU A 34 11.80 -11.22 14.22
N LEU A 35 12.88 -12.02 14.32
CA LEU A 35 14.21 -11.53 14.66
C LEU A 35 14.76 -10.59 13.58
N THR A 36 14.66 -10.99 12.31
CA THR A 36 15.13 -10.15 11.20
C THR A 36 14.31 -8.88 11.05
N HIS A 37 13.03 -8.87 11.43
CA HIS A 37 12.23 -7.64 11.46
C HIS A 37 12.74 -6.66 12.52
N ALA A 38 13.00 -7.13 13.75
CA ALA A 38 13.56 -6.30 14.81
C ALA A 38 14.95 -5.75 14.44
N ARG A 39 15.86 -6.62 13.98
CA ARG A 39 17.20 -6.21 13.51
C ARG A 39 17.16 -5.30 12.29
N GLY A 40 16.17 -5.49 11.41
CA GLY A 40 15.94 -4.63 10.26
C GLY A 40 15.59 -3.18 10.65
N HIS A 41 14.82 -2.98 11.73
CA HIS A 41 14.54 -1.64 12.28
C HIS A 41 15.78 -0.97 12.86
N GLU A 42 16.67 -1.74 13.50
CA GLU A 42 17.96 -1.23 13.96
C GLU A 42 18.86 -0.86 12.77
N ALA A 43 18.97 -1.75 11.78
CA ALA A 43 19.78 -1.56 10.58
C ALA A 43 19.38 -0.32 9.76
N ALA A 44 18.10 0.08 9.81
CA ALA A 44 17.63 1.30 9.14
C ALA A 44 18.26 2.59 9.70
N ARG A 45 18.77 2.57 10.94
CA ARG A 45 19.44 3.69 11.63
C ARG A 45 20.96 3.55 11.67
N MET A 46 21.50 2.46 11.14
CA MET A 46 22.93 2.18 11.09
C MET A 46 23.48 2.47 9.69
N THR A 47 24.78 2.73 9.65
CA THR A 47 25.54 2.83 8.41
C THR A 47 26.53 1.67 8.36
N PHE A 48 26.36 0.81 7.37
CA PHE A 48 27.33 -0.23 7.03
C PHE A 48 28.26 0.31 5.95
N SER A 49 29.53 -0.10 5.96
CA SER A 49 30.47 0.27 4.90
C SER A 49 29.94 -0.16 3.54
N PRO A 50 30.04 0.66 2.48
CA PRO A 50 29.60 0.31 1.13
C PRO A 50 30.65 -0.56 0.41
N ASP A 51 31.10 -1.63 1.05
CA ASP A 51 32.05 -2.62 0.55
C ASP A 51 31.60 -4.04 0.92
N ALA A 52 32.36 -5.05 0.48
CA ALA A 52 32.04 -6.45 0.71
C ALA A 52 31.95 -6.80 2.21
N ASP A 53 32.80 -6.20 3.04
CA ASP A 53 32.83 -6.47 4.48
C ASP A 53 31.66 -5.81 5.20
N GLY A 54 31.26 -4.61 4.80
CA GLY A 54 30.04 -3.97 5.25
C GLY A 54 28.79 -4.74 4.82
N TYR A 55 28.79 -5.38 3.65
CA TYR A 55 27.70 -6.26 3.21
C TYR A 55 27.61 -7.54 4.07
N ARG A 56 28.75 -8.15 4.40
CA ARG A 56 28.84 -9.27 5.36
C ARG A 56 28.41 -8.85 6.75
N ALA A 57 28.86 -7.70 7.24
CA ALA A 57 28.48 -7.15 8.53
C ALA A 57 26.97 -6.88 8.60
N ARG A 58 26.36 -6.42 7.51
CA ARG A 58 24.90 -6.24 7.41
C ARG A 58 24.16 -7.57 7.53
N HIS A 59 24.62 -8.61 6.83
CA HIS A 59 24.05 -9.94 6.99
C HIS A 59 24.23 -10.46 8.43
N LYS A 60 25.42 -10.30 9.01
CA LYS A 60 25.69 -10.68 10.40
C LYS A 60 24.74 -9.98 11.37
N HIS A 61 24.49 -8.68 11.20
CA HIS A 61 23.55 -7.93 12.02
C HIS A 61 22.11 -8.46 11.90
N LEU A 62 21.66 -8.74 10.68
CA LEU A 62 20.30 -9.20 10.44
C LEU A 62 20.03 -10.61 10.96
N PHE A 63 21.02 -11.50 10.91
CA PHE A 63 20.84 -12.94 11.12
C PHE A 63 21.65 -13.51 12.28
N GLY A 64 22.47 -12.71 12.96
CA GLY A 64 23.42 -13.16 13.98
C GLY A 64 22.78 -13.76 15.22
N ASP A 65 21.53 -13.42 15.53
CA ASP A 65 20.78 -14.06 16.63
C ASP A 65 20.29 -15.47 16.27
N LEU A 66 20.29 -15.84 14.99
CA LEU A 66 19.71 -17.09 14.50
C LEU A 66 20.73 -18.07 13.92
N TYR A 67 21.74 -17.59 13.19
CA TYR A 67 22.69 -18.46 12.49
C TYR A 67 24.13 -18.16 12.92
N ASP A 68 24.89 -19.19 13.28
CA ASP A 68 26.31 -19.05 13.65
C ASP A 68 27.17 -18.60 12.45
N TRP A 69 26.75 -18.98 11.24
CA TRP A 69 27.39 -18.58 9.99
C TRP A 69 26.97 -17.19 9.49
N ALA A 70 26.17 -16.43 10.26
CA ALA A 70 25.70 -15.12 9.82
C ALA A 70 26.88 -14.17 9.48
N GLY A 71 26.91 -13.72 8.23
CA GLY A 71 27.96 -12.84 7.69
C GLY A 71 29.12 -13.59 7.05
N GLN A 72 29.08 -14.92 7.01
CA GLN A 72 30.05 -15.75 6.32
C GLN A 72 29.55 -16.12 4.93
N ASP A 73 30.47 -16.09 3.95
CA ASP A 73 30.18 -16.53 2.59
C ASP A 73 29.85 -18.03 2.59
N ARG A 74 28.93 -18.47 1.73
CA ARG A 74 28.53 -19.87 1.66
C ARG A 74 29.65 -20.74 1.09
N THR A 75 29.71 -21.97 1.58
CA THR A 75 30.68 -22.99 1.16
C THR A 75 30.09 -24.02 0.19
N VAL A 76 28.78 -23.99 -0.02
CA VAL A 76 28.05 -24.91 -0.89
C VAL A 76 27.42 -24.20 -2.08
N ASN A 77 27.24 -24.91 -3.19
CA ASN A 77 26.53 -24.41 -4.35
C ASN A 77 25.02 -24.40 -4.09
N ILE A 78 24.37 -23.32 -4.51
CA ILE A 78 22.92 -23.14 -4.42
C ILE A 78 22.40 -22.57 -5.74
N GLY A 79 21.12 -22.77 -5.99
CA GLY A 79 20.42 -22.22 -7.13
C GLY A 79 18.93 -22.09 -6.82
N GLU A 80 18.22 -21.48 -7.75
CA GLU A 80 16.76 -21.46 -7.76
C GLU A 80 16.24 -22.12 -9.02
N THR A 81 14.92 -22.29 -9.12
CA THR A 81 14.31 -22.90 -10.30
C THR A 81 14.64 -22.10 -11.56
N GLY A 82 15.49 -22.66 -12.41
CA GLY A 82 15.89 -22.09 -13.69
C GLY A 82 17.33 -21.61 -13.77
N GLY A 83 18.07 -21.48 -12.66
CA GLY A 83 19.44 -20.96 -12.68
C GLY A 83 20.27 -21.29 -11.44
N LEU A 84 21.59 -21.43 -11.64
CA LEU A 84 22.57 -21.52 -10.56
C LEU A 84 23.10 -20.13 -10.23
N PHE A 85 23.33 -19.88 -8.94
CA PHE A 85 24.11 -18.72 -8.50
C PHE A 85 25.61 -18.98 -8.69
N THR A 86 26.47 -18.00 -8.39
CA THR A 86 27.93 -18.14 -8.49
C THR A 86 28.46 -19.40 -7.79
N HIS A 87 29.44 -20.09 -8.36
CA HIS A 87 30.03 -21.26 -7.71
C HIS A 87 30.69 -20.84 -6.37
N ALA A 88 30.48 -21.59 -5.28
CA ALA A 88 30.87 -21.19 -3.91
C ALA A 88 32.34 -20.69 -3.78
N PRO A 89 33.36 -21.40 -4.31
CA PRO A 89 34.75 -20.94 -4.37
C PRO A 89 34.99 -19.55 -4.98
N TYR A 90 34.08 -19.04 -5.82
CA TYR A 90 34.22 -17.75 -6.50
C TYR A 90 33.42 -16.62 -5.84
N VAL A 91 32.60 -16.92 -4.84
CA VAL A 91 31.72 -15.94 -4.18
C VAL A 91 32.50 -14.75 -3.63
N ALA A 92 33.57 -15.00 -2.86
CA ALA A 92 34.33 -13.93 -2.23
C ALA A 92 34.97 -12.97 -3.26
N GLY A 93 35.52 -13.52 -4.33
CA GLY A 93 36.12 -12.74 -5.43
C GLY A 93 35.08 -11.94 -6.20
N ALA A 94 33.95 -12.56 -6.56
CA ALA A 94 32.87 -11.90 -7.27
C ALA A 94 32.22 -10.78 -6.43
N LEU A 95 32.03 -11.01 -5.13
CA LEU A 95 31.52 -9.99 -4.21
C LEU A 95 32.48 -8.79 -4.13
N SER A 96 33.79 -9.05 -3.99
CA SER A 96 34.80 -7.99 -4.00
C SER A 96 34.77 -7.21 -5.32
N ALA A 97 34.66 -7.88 -6.46
CA ALA A 97 34.62 -7.22 -7.77
C ALA A 97 33.38 -6.32 -7.93
N ALA A 98 32.19 -6.79 -7.51
CA ALA A 98 30.97 -5.99 -7.55
C ALA A 98 31.07 -4.71 -6.69
N PHE A 99 31.68 -4.80 -5.50
CA PHE A 99 31.89 -3.61 -4.66
C PHE A 99 33.00 -2.68 -5.15
N GLN A 100 34.02 -3.21 -5.85
CA GLN A 100 35.01 -2.37 -6.55
C GLN A 100 34.37 -1.61 -7.70
N ASP A 101 33.48 -2.25 -8.47
CA ASP A 101 32.72 -1.58 -9.52
C ASP A 101 31.83 -0.47 -8.95
N LEU A 102 31.10 -0.75 -7.87
CA LEU A 102 30.31 0.27 -7.16
C LEU A 102 31.17 1.47 -6.73
N ALA A 103 32.38 1.22 -6.23
CA ALA A 103 33.29 2.28 -5.80
C ALA A 103 33.82 3.12 -6.98
N ARG A 104 34.06 2.52 -8.15
CA ARG A 104 34.48 3.24 -9.38
C ARG A 104 33.39 4.17 -9.92
N HIS A 105 32.13 3.88 -9.61
CA HIS A 105 30.97 4.67 -10.00
C HIS A 105 30.47 5.59 -8.87
N ASP A 106 31.40 6.13 -8.08
CA ASP A 106 31.15 7.06 -6.97
C ASP A 106 30.08 6.60 -5.98
N ARG A 107 29.90 5.28 -5.85
CA ARG A 107 28.87 4.65 -5.01
C ARG A 107 27.47 5.18 -5.32
N LEU A 108 27.21 5.50 -6.59
CA LEU A 108 25.94 6.01 -7.13
C LEU A 108 25.54 7.40 -6.63
N GLN A 109 26.48 8.17 -6.06
CA GLN A 109 26.19 9.53 -5.59
C GLN A 109 26.05 10.53 -6.74
N GLY A 110 25.24 11.58 -6.53
CA GLY A 110 25.12 12.70 -7.48
C GLY A 110 24.32 12.42 -8.75
N LEU A 111 23.67 11.27 -8.85
CA LEU A 111 22.87 10.88 -10.02
C LEU A 111 21.43 11.41 -9.95
N ALA A 112 20.84 11.69 -11.11
CA ALA A 112 19.41 11.92 -11.25
C ALA A 112 18.61 10.64 -10.91
N PRO A 113 17.32 10.74 -10.50
CA PRO A 113 16.54 9.59 -10.07
C PRO A 113 16.53 8.44 -11.08
N GLU A 114 16.33 8.73 -12.37
CA GLU A 114 16.28 7.71 -13.42
C GLU A 114 17.60 6.93 -13.53
N ASP A 115 18.73 7.65 -13.62
CA ASP A 115 20.06 7.07 -13.71
C ASP A 115 20.46 6.33 -12.42
N PHE A 116 20.05 6.86 -11.27
CA PHE A 116 20.28 6.24 -9.98
C PHE A 116 19.60 4.87 -9.90
N PHE A 117 18.31 4.80 -10.21
CA PHE A 117 17.56 3.54 -10.10
C PHE A 117 18.01 2.52 -11.14
N ASP A 118 18.43 2.95 -12.33
CA ASP A 118 19.00 2.05 -13.32
C ASP A 118 20.31 1.39 -12.81
N ARG A 119 21.27 2.19 -12.36
CA ARG A 119 22.55 1.68 -11.84
C ARG A 119 22.38 0.89 -10.55
N LEU A 120 21.46 1.29 -9.68
CA LEU A 120 21.13 0.54 -8.47
C LEU A 120 20.54 -0.83 -8.84
N GLY A 121 19.65 -0.89 -9.83
CA GLY A 121 19.10 -2.14 -10.34
C GLY A 121 20.20 -3.08 -10.85
N HIS A 122 21.14 -2.55 -11.63
CA HIS A 122 22.29 -3.30 -12.13
C HIS A 122 23.14 -3.88 -10.99
N HIS A 123 23.57 -3.04 -10.04
CA HIS A 123 24.38 -3.45 -8.89
C HIS A 123 23.70 -4.55 -8.06
N LEU A 124 22.39 -4.43 -7.84
CA LEU A 124 21.64 -5.43 -7.07
C LEU A 124 21.41 -6.72 -7.86
N GLY A 125 21.30 -6.65 -9.19
CA GLY A 125 21.30 -7.81 -10.07
C GLY A 125 22.59 -8.62 -9.95
N GLU A 126 23.75 -7.96 -10.00
CA GLU A 126 25.06 -8.60 -9.79
C GLU A 126 25.16 -9.27 -8.41
N LEU A 127 24.80 -8.55 -7.34
CA LEU A 127 24.79 -9.13 -5.99
C LEU A 127 23.79 -10.29 -5.85
N HIS A 128 22.66 -10.23 -6.54
CA HIS A 128 21.68 -11.32 -6.55
C HIS A 128 22.23 -12.57 -7.24
N ALA A 129 22.94 -12.43 -8.36
CA ALA A 129 23.60 -13.52 -9.06
C ALA A 129 24.75 -14.14 -8.24
N ILE A 130 25.50 -13.32 -7.50
CA ILE A 130 26.54 -13.77 -6.58
C ILE A 130 25.95 -14.62 -5.44
N HIS A 131 24.85 -14.13 -4.86
CA HIS A 131 24.10 -14.82 -3.80
C HIS A 131 25.00 -15.34 -2.66
N PRO A 132 25.72 -14.43 -1.96
CA PRO A 132 26.92 -14.81 -1.22
C PRO A 132 26.66 -15.64 0.04
N PHE A 133 25.46 -15.61 0.62
CA PHE A 133 25.15 -16.27 1.88
C PHE A 133 24.33 -17.55 1.68
N ARG A 134 24.32 -18.42 2.68
CA ARG A 134 23.56 -19.68 2.61
C ARG A 134 22.04 -19.46 2.62
N ALA A 135 21.57 -18.51 3.40
CA ALA A 135 20.19 -18.01 3.40
C ALA A 135 20.20 -16.52 3.73
N GLY A 136 19.06 -15.84 3.61
CA GLY A 136 18.95 -14.42 4.01
C GLY A 136 19.31 -13.39 2.94
N ASN A 137 19.86 -13.79 1.78
CA ASN A 137 20.32 -12.91 0.71
C ASN A 137 19.32 -11.82 0.31
N ALA A 138 18.06 -12.19 0.02
CA ALA A 138 17.04 -11.22 -0.42
C ALA A 138 16.71 -10.13 0.61
N ARG A 139 16.88 -10.40 1.92
CA ARG A 139 16.70 -9.37 2.97
C ARG A 139 17.93 -8.48 3.05
N THR A 140 19.12 -9.07 3.06
CA THR A 140 20.37 -8.31 3.02
C THR A 140 20.43 -7.40 1.79
N LEU A 141 19.99 -7.88 0.62
CA LEU A 141 19.95 -7.11 -0.62
C LEU A 141 18.96 -5.93 -0.58
N ARG A 142 17.80 -6.08 0.05
CA ARG A 142 16.83 -4.97 0.22
C ARG A 142 17.30 -3.93 1.22
N HIS A 143 17.88 -4.36 2.35
CA HIS A 143 18.52 -3.43 3.28
C HIS A 143 19.70 -2.74 2.61
N HIS A 144 20.50 -3.51 1.86
CA HIS A 144 21.36 -3.17 0.72
C HIS A 144 21.05 -1.83 0.07
N ALA A 145 20.09 -1.99 -0.85
CA ALA A 145 19.44 -0.98 -1.66
C ALA A 145 18.98 0.22 -0.84
N ALA A 146 18.31 -0.03 0.29
CA ALA A 146 17.75 1.04 1.09
C ALA A 146 18.80 1.97 1.68
N GLN A 147 20.00 1.47 2.01
CA GLN A 147 21.08 2.35 2.48
C GLN A 147 21.66 3.15 1.32
N LEU A 148 22.03 2.52 0.20
CA LEU A 148 22.56 3.23 -0.97
C LEU A 148 21.60 4.32 -1.46
N ALA A 149 20.30 4.01 -1.48
CA ALA A 149 19.25 4.92 -1.87
C ALA A 149 19.10 6.11 -0.89
N ARG A 150 19.21 5.87 0.42
CA ARG A 150 19.24 6.96 1.40
C ARG A 150 20.49 7.84 1.24
N ASP A 151 21.66 7.21 1.11
CA ASP A 151 22.95 7.89 1.03
C ASP A 151 23.07 8.73 -0.26
N ALA A 152 22.43 8.30 -1.35
CA ALA A 152 22.37 9.01 -2.63
C ALA A 152 21.22 10.03 -2.76
N GLY A 153 20.37 10.18 -1.73
CA GLY A 153 19.26 11.14 -1.73
C GLY A 153 17.97 10.68 -2.42
N HIS A 154 17.84 9.40 -2.76
CA HIS A 154 16.69 8.78 -3.43
C HIS A 154 16.02 7.71 -2.54
N PRO A 155 15.59 8.04 -1.30
CA PRO A 155 15.21 7.05 -0.30
C PRO A 155 14.11 6.09 -0.78
N ILE A 156 14.28 4.79 -0.56
CA ILE A 156 13.23 3.78 -0.83
C ILE A 156 12.64 3.25 0.49
N ARG A 157 11.36 2.88 0.47
CA ARG A 157 10.72 2.19 1.60
C ARG A 157 10.72 0.69 1.32
N ILE A 158 11.48 -0.09 2.10
CA ILE A 158 11.55 -1.56 1.96
C ILE A 158 10.16 -2.21 1.99
N ALA A 159 9.27 -1.73 2.87
CA ALA A 159 7.90 -2.23 2.97
C ALA A 159 7.01 -1.91 1.75
N SER A 160 7.42 -0.97 0.90
CA SER A 160 6.75 -0.62 -0.36
C SER A 160 7.28 -1.39 -1.56
N ILE A 161 8.33 -2.21 -1.40
CA ILE A 161 8.82 -3.08 -2.48
C ILE A 161 7.80 -4.20 -2.66
N ASP A 162 7.17 -4.25 -3.84
CA ASP A 162 6.22 -5.31 -4.16
C ASP A 162 6.92 -6.68 -4.21
N LYS A 163 6.32 -7.66 -3.54
CA LYS A 163 6.93 -9.00 -3.38
C LYS A 163 6.96 -9.77 -4.69
N GLN A 164 5.92 -9.65 -5.53
CA GLN A 164 5.82 -10.38 -6.79
C GLN A 164 6.77 -9.78 -7.83
N ALA A 165 6.75 -8.45 -7.96
CA ALA A 165 7.67 -7.72 -8.84
C ALA A 165 9.14 -7.97 -8.46
N TRP A 166 9.47 -7.99 -7.15
CA TRP A 166 10.82 -8.33 -6.71
C TRP A 166 11.23 -9.75 -7.10
N GLY A 167 10.33 -10.72 -6.92
CA GLY A 167 10.58 -12.11 -7.29
C GLY A 167 10.76 -12.28 -8.80
N GLU A 168 9.93 -11.59 -9.60
CA GLU A 168 10.04 -11.57 -11.05
C GLU A 168 11.34 -10.91 -11.52
N ALA A 169 11.69 -9.75 -10.95
CA ALA A 169 12.94 -9.04 -11.25
C ALA A 169 14.18 -9.89 -10.93
N SER A 170 14.16 -10.56 -9.78
CA SER A 170 15.24 -11.47 -9.35
C SER A 170 15.45 -12.60 -10.37
N ARG A 171 14.36 -13.32 -10.69
CA ARG A 171 14.40 -14.42 -11.65
C ARG A 171 14.77 -13.95 -13.06
N HIS A 172 14.19 -12.84 -13.52
CA HIS A 172 14.46 -12.32 -14.86
C HIS A 172 15.92 -11.90 -14.99
N GLY A 173 16.43 -11.09 -14.06
CA GLY A 173 17.83 -10.65 -14.07
C GLY A 173 18.81 -11.82 -14.00
N LEU A 174 18.53 -12.86 -13.19
CA LEU A 174 19.39 -14.04 -13.12
C LEU A 174 19.44 -14.82 -14.44
N LEU A 175 18.31 -14.94 -15.14
CA LEU A 175 18.20 -15.74 -16.36
C LEU A 175 18.66 -15.00 -17.63
N THR A 176 18.47 -13.69 -17.68
CA THR A 176 18.68 -12.89 -18.90
C THR A 176 19.84 -11.91 -18.79
N GLY A 177 20.29 -11.58 -17.58
CA GLY A 177 21.20 -10.47 -17.31
C GLY A 177 20.53 -9.09 -17.39
N ASP A 178 19.22 -9.00 -17.62
CA ASP A 178 18.50 -7.73 -17.74
C ASP A 178 18.03 -7.23 -16.36
N HIS A 179 18.67 -6.17 -15.88
CA HIS A 179 18.40 -5.58 -14.57
C HIS A 179 17.22 -4.59 -14.54
N ARG A 180 16.61 -4.26 -15.69
CA ARG A 180 15.61 -3.17 -15.75
C ARG A 180 14.37 -3.42 -14.90
N LEU A 181 13.98 -4.68 -14.69
CA LEU A 181 12.88 -5.00 -13.76
C LEU A 181 13.25 -4.72 -12.29
N PHE A 182 14.53 -4.89 -11.90
CA PHE A 182 14.99 -4.45 -10.58
C PHE A 182 14.90 -2.93 -10.47
N SER A 183 15.38 -2.21 -11.47
CA SER A 183 15.34 -0.74 -11.53
C SER A 183 13.90 -0.22 -11.36
N ALA A 184 12.96 -0.76 -12.14
CA ALA A 184 11.54 -0.39 -12.08
C ALA A 184 10.91 -0.71 -10.71
N THR A 185 11.20 -1.89 -10.15
CA THR A 185 10.69 -2.31 -8.84
C THR A 185 11.17 -1.38 -7.72
N LEU A 186 12.43 -0.95 -7.78
CA LEU A 186 13.03 -0.04 -6.79
C LEU A 186 12.51 1.39 -6.95
N ALA A 187 12.41 1.88 -8.19
CA ALA A 187 11.85 3.20 -8.49
C ALA A 187 10.39 3.30 -8.01
N ALA A 188 9.59 2.25 -8.19
CA ALA A 188 8.21 2.20 -7.67
C ALA A 188 8.14 2.22 -6.14
N ALA A 189 9.19 1.79 -5.44
CA ALA A 189 9.30 1.82 -3.99
C ALA A 189 9.96 3.10 -3.45
N ALA A 190 10.36 4.02 -4.32
CA ALA A 190 10.93 5.31 -3.96
C ALA A 190 9.94 6.13 -3.12
N VAL A 191 10.48 6.79 -2.10
CA VAL A 191 9.76 7.78 -1.32
C VAL A 191 9.83 9.07 -2.10
N ASP A 192 8.71 9.44 -2.72
CA ASP A 192 8.56 10.76 -3.32
C ASP A 192 8.69 11.83 -2.20
N PRO A 193 9.75 12.67 -2.22
CA PRO A 193 9.92 13.76 -1.25
C PRO A 193 8.79 14.79 -1.35
N GLY A 194 8.09 14.87 -2.48
CA GLY A 194 6.94 15.73 -2.74
C GLY A 194 5.60 15.11 -2.36
N ALA A 195 5.55 13.81 -2.03
CA ALA A 195 4.29 13.15 -1.69
C ALA A 195 3.74 13.76 -0.39
N PRO A 196 2.46 14.18 -0.38
CA PRO A 196 1.84 14.66 0.84
C PRO A 196 1.85 13.53 1.87
N LEU A 197 2.62 13.71 2.95
CA LEU A 197 2.54 12.82 4.11
C LEU A 197 1.09 12.85 4.60
N LEU A 198 0.43 11.69 4.61
CA LEU A 198 -0.92 11.58 5.14
C LEU A 198 -0.89 11.90 6.64
N PRO A 199 -1.93 12.56 7.19
CA PRO A 199 -1.98 12.80 8.63
C PRO A 199 -2.01 11.46 9.37
N ARG A 200 -1.58 11.44 10.63
CA ARG A 200 -1.71 10.23 11.46
C ARG A 200 -3.20 9.91 11.58
N THR A 201 -3.65 8.77 11.07
CA THR A 201 -5.05 8.36 11.17
C THR A 201 -5.26 7.39 12.34
N GLY A 202 -6.30 7.61 13.13
CA GLY A 202 -6.76 6.67 14.16
C GLY A 202 -8.01 5.90 13.71
N PRO A 203 -8.74 5.27 14.65
CA PRO A 203 -9.92 4.46 14.32
C PRO A 203 -10.91 5.19 13.41
N GLY A 204 -11.31 4.56 12.31
CA GLY A 204 -12.25 5.16 11.34
C GLY A 204 -11.61 6.15 10.36
N GLY A 205 -10.28 6.24 10.32
CA GLY A 205 -9.56 7.15 9.42
C GLY A 205 -9.56 8.60 9.90
N ILE A 206 -9.87 8.84 11.18
CA ILE A 206 -9.86 10.19 11.78
C ILE A 206 -8.43 10.71 11.78
N ALA A 207 -8.19 11.89 11.21
CA ALA A 207 -6.87 12.49 11.19
C ALA A 207 -6.53 13.09 12.56
N PHE A 208 -5.28 12.97 12.97
CA PHE A 208 -4.75 13.53 14.21
C PHE A 208 -3.46 14.30 13.95
N LEU A 209 -3.24 15.32 14.78
CA LEU A 209 -1.94 15.98 14.89
C LEU A 209 -0.87 15.00 15.38
N PRO A 210 0.40 15.27 15.08
CA PRO A 210 1.51 14.54 15.69
C PRO A 210 1.52 14.72 17.22
N PRO A 211 2.05 13.74 17.98
CA PRO A 211 2.25 13.89 19.42
C PRO A 211 3.07 15.15 19.73
N ARG A 212 2.70 15.86 20.78
CA ARG A 212 3.36 17.09 21.20
C ARG A 212 3.30 17.23 22.71
N ASP A 213 4.16 18.07 23.24
CA ASP A 213 4.17 18.40 24.66
C ASP A 213 2.82 19.02 25.09
N PRO A 214 2.38 18.76 26.32
CA PRO A 214 1.16 19.36 26.85
C PRO A 214 1.28 20.89 26.82
N PRO A 215 0.19 21.61 26.48
CA PRO A 215 0.24 23.06 26.42
C PRO A 215 0.51 23.66 27.81
N THR A 216 1.31 24.72 27.84
CA THR A 216 1.76 25.42 29.07
C THR A 216 0.73 26.43 29.61
N GLY A 217 -0.25 26.82 28.80
CA GLY A 217 -1.28 27.78 29.19
C GLY A 217 -2.45 27.18 29.98
N GLN A 218 -3.24 28.04 30.61
CA GLN A 218 -4.46 27.64 31.31
C GLN A 218 -5.49 27.05 30.34
N ARG A 219 -6.06 25.91 30.71
CA ARG A 219 -7.10 25.23 29.92
C ARG A 219 -8.46 25.80 30.25
N TYR A 220 -9.20 26.16 29.21
CA TYR A 220 -10.58 26.61 29.31
C TYR A 220 -11.50 25.53 28.77
N ARG A 221 -12.61 25.32 29.48
CA ARG A 221 -13.68 24.43 29.03
C ARG A 221 -14.54 25.16 28.01
N LEU A 222 -14.55 24.63 26.78
CA LEU A 222 -15.21 25.25 25.65
C LEU A 222 -16.35 24.36 25.15
N PRO A 223 -17.57 24.90 24.98
CA PRO A 223 -18.65 24.20 24.29
C PRO A 223 -18.23 23.86 22.85
N LEU A 224 -18.62 22.69 22.35
CA LEU A 224 -18.32 22.26 20.98
C LEU A 224 -18.88 23.22 19.93
N ALA A 225 -20.01 23.88 20.22
CA ALA A 225 -20.55 24.94 19.36
C ALA A 225 -19.54 26.09 19.20
N LYS A 226 -18.93 26.54 20.30
CA LYS A 226 -17.92 27.59 20.26
C LYS A 226 -16.65 27.13 19.55
N VAL A 227 -16.23 25.89 19.79
CA VAL A 227 -15.09 25.29 19.08
C VAL A 227 -15.31 25.27 17.57
N ARG A 228 -16.53 24.95 17.14
CA ARG A 228 -16.90 24.95 15.72
C ARG A 228 -16.82 26.36 15.13
N GLU A 229 -17.36 27.38 15.81
CA GLU A 229 -17.24 28.78 15.39
C GLU A 229 -15.78 29.21 15.22
N GLU A 230 -14.93 28.87 16.19
CA GLU A 230 -13.50 29.17 16.14
C GLU A 230 -12.83 28.47 14.94
N LEU A 231 -13.14 27.19 14.70
CA LEU A 231 -12.60 26.48 13.55
C LEU A 231 -13.12 27.06 12.22
N ASP A 232 -14.39 27.37 12.10
CA ASP A 232 -14.96 27.96 10.88
C ASP A 232 -14.31 29.31 10.56
N HIS A 233 -13.95 30.11 11.59
CA HIS A 233 -13.26 31.38 11.42
C HIS A 233 -11.77 31.23 11.08
N TYR A 234 -11.02 30.41 11.85
CA TYR A 234 -9.55 30.38 11.78
C TYR A 234 -8.97 29.31 10.84
N LEU A 235 -9.71 28.23 10.53
CA LEU A 235 -9.19 27.11 9.73
C LEU A 235 -8.76 27.50 8.30
N PRO A 236 -9.46 28.39 7.56
CA PRO A 236 -9.00 28.83 6.25
C PRO A 236 -7.63 29.51 6.29
N ALA A 237 -7.43 30.43 7.25
CA ALA A 237 -6.16 31.13 7.45
C ALA A 237 -5.06 30.16 7.92
N ALA A 238 -5.38 29.24 8.85
CA ALA A 238 -4.45 28.22 9.31
C ALA A 238 -3.94 27.30 8.18
N ARG A 239 -4.79 26.97 7.20
CA ARG A 239 -4.39 26.17 6.02
C ARG A 239 -3.38 26.92 5.14
N ALA A 240 -3.53 28.23 5.00
CA ALA A 240 -2.61 29.07 4.25
C ALA A 240 -1.27 29.19 5.00
N GLU A 241 -1.33 29.48 6.31
CA GLU A 241 -0.16 29.60 7.18
C GLU A 241 0.64 28.30 7.26
N ALA A 242 -0.02 27.14 7.38
CA ALA A 242 0.65 25.84 7.37
C ALA A 242 1.36 25.54 6.04
N ALA A 243 0.75 25.95 4.91
CA ALA A 243 1.36 25.79 3.60
C ALA A 243 2.59 26.68 3.41
N ASP A 244 2.50 27.95 3.83
CA ASP A 244 3.62 28.89 3.79
C ASP A 244 4.76 28.46 4.71
N ARG A 245 4.43 28.02 5.93
CA ARG A 245 5.41 27.45 6.87
C ARG A 245 6.15 26.26 6.27
N LEU A 246 5.44 25.30 5.66
CA LEU A 246 6.08 24.16 5.01
C LEU A 246 7.01 24.61 3.88
N LYS A 247 6.54 25.53 3.02
CA LYS A 247 7.34 26.09 1.93
C LYS A 247 8.64 26.70 2.44
N LYS A 248 8.57 27.52 3.50
CA LYS A 248 9.75 28.16 4.13
C LYS A 248 10.73 27.13 4.70
N LEU A 249 10.24 26.10 5.40
CA LEU A 249 11.11 25.05 5.97
C LEU A 249 11.84 24.26 4.87
N VAL A 250 11.15 23.92 3.79
CA VAL A 250 11.75 23.20 2.64
C VAL A 250 12.79 24.08 1.95
N GLN A 251 12.48 25.36 1.70
CA GLN A 251 13.42 26.29 1.05
C GLN A 251 14.63 26.62 1.93
N GLY A 252 14.45 26.64 3.25
CA GLY A 252 15.51 26.93 4.22
C GLY A 252 16.45 25.75 4.50
N GLY A 253 16.21 24.57 3.92
CA GLY A 253 17.04 23.38 4.17
C GLY A 253 17.01 22.90 5.63
N GLU A 254 15.88 23.11 6.31
CA GLU A 254 15.70 22.71 7.71
C GLU A 254 15.74 21.19 7.89
N ALA A 255 15.94 20.73 9.14
CA ALA A 255 16.01 19.30 9.44
C ALA A 255 14.76 18.54 8.95
N GLU A 256 14.95 17.37 8.33
CA GLU A 256 13.86 16.55 7.75
C GLU A 256 12.76 16.22 8.77
N ALA A 257 13.10 16.07 10.05
CA ALA A 257 12.12 15.88 11.12
C ALA A 257 11.14 17.06 11.26
N ARG A 258 11.62 18.31 11.10
CA ARG A 258 10.78 19.52 11.15
C ARG A 258 9.92 19.65 9.88
N ILE A 259 10.50 19.35 8.72
CA ILE A 259 9.77 19.35 7.44
C ILE A 259 8.65 18.31 7.47
N SER A 260 8.95 17.10 7.92
CA SER A 260 7.99 16.01 8.10
C SER A 260 6.85 16.39 9.05
N ALA A 261 7.16 16.98 10.21
CA ALA A 261 6.14 17.47 11.15
C ALA A 261 5.23 18.54 10.51
N ALA A 262 5.80 19.47 9.74
CA ALA A 262 5.03 20.50 9.03
C ALA A 262 4.15 19.92 7.91
N ARG A 263 4.63 18.90 7.18
CA ARG A 263 3.83 18.17 6.18
C ARG A 263 2.62 17.48 6.82
N VAL A 264 2.82 16.77 7.94
CA VAL A 264 1.75 16.08 8.68
C VAL A 264 0.73 17.08 9.21
N GLU A 265 1.16 18.23 9.72
CA GLU A 265 0.27 19.30 10.18
C GLU A 265 -0.57 19.88 9.04
N LEU A 266 0.07 20.20 7.90
CA LEU A 266 -0.63 20.69 6.71
C LEU A 266 -1.67 19.67 6.23
N ALA A 267 -1.31 18.39 6.24
CA ALA A 267 -2.21 17.31 5.85
C ALA A 267 -3.39 17.18 6.83
N TYR A 268 -3.16 17.34 8.14
CA TYR A 268 -4.22 17.33 9.16
C TYR A 268 -5.24 18.46 8.96
N VAL A 269 -4.79 19.71 8.79
CA VAL A 269 -5.71 20.86 8.62
C VAL A 269 -6.49 20.83 7.31
N ARG A 270 -5.97 20.11 6.30
CA ARG A 270 -6.64 19.88 5.01
C ARG A 270 -7.49 18.62 4.97
N HIS A 271 -7.38 17.72 5.95
CA HIS A 271 -8.04 16.42 5.91
C HIS A 271 -9.56 16.55 6.02
N ALA A 272 -10.29 15.76 5.21
CA ALA A 272 -11.76 15.71 5.27
C ALA A 272 -12.27 15.26 6.65
N LYS A 273 -11.60 14.27 7.25
CA LYS A 273 -11.85 13.82 8.64
C LYS A 273 -10.95 14.53 9.67
N GLY A 274 -10.66 15.81 9.44
CA GLY A 274 -9.78 16.66 10.26
C GLY A 274 -10.55 17.41 11.37
N PRO A 275 -10.10 18.63 11.75
CA PRO A 275 -10.63 19.37 12.91
C PRO A 275 -12.17 19.51 12.92
N LEU A 276 -12.77 19.95 11.81
CA LEU A 276 -14.22 20.16 11.75
C LEU A 276 -15.00 18.86 11.90
N TYR A 277 -14.58 17.79 11.20
CA TYR A 277 -15.22 16.48 11.33
C TYR A 277 -15.12 15.92 12.75
N GLN A 278 -13.98 16.13 13.43
CA GLN A 278 -13.81 15.72 14.81
C GLN A 278 -14.83 16.39 15.75
N THR A 279 -15.18 17.67 15.52
CA THR A 279 -16.25 18.34 16.32
C THR A 279 -17.62 17.68 16.11
N GLN A 280 -17.93 17.31 14.87
CA GLN A 280 -19.19 16.65 14.53
C GLN A 280 -19.24 15.24 15.12
N LEU A 281 -18.14 14.50 15.04
CA LEU A 281 -18.00 13.17 15.64
C LEU A 281 -18.22 13.21 17.15
N LEU A 282 -17.57 14.14 17.86
CA LEU A 282 -17.72 14.28 19.31
C LEU A 282 -19.16 14.64 19.70
N SER A 283 -19.81 15.52 18.94
CA SER A 283 -21.23 15.83 19.12
C SER A 283 -22.11 14.57 19.01
N HIS A 284 -21.85 13.70 18.03
CA HIS A 284 -22.60 12.44 17.86
C HIS A 284 -22.25 11.37 18.91
N LEU A 285 -21.06 11.47 19.52
CA LEU A 285 -20.67 10.65 20.68
C LEU A 285 -21.24 11.20 22.00
N GLY A 286 -22.09 12.23 21.95
CA GLY A 286 -22.74 12.82 23.13
C GLY A 286 -21.83 13.74 23.95
N GLN A 287 -20.64 14.07 23.45
CA GLN A 287 -19.77 15.04 24.09
C GLN A 287 -20.26 16.46 23.77
N ARG A 288 -20.17 17.36 24.75
CA ARG A 288 -20.63 18.76 24.59
C ARG A 288 -19.51 19.79 24.70
N GLU A 289 -18.36 19.39 25.21
CA GLU A 289 -17.27 20.30 25.54
C GLU A 289 -15.89 19.64 25.44
N VAL A 290 -14.87 20.48 25.27
CA VAL A 290 -13.46 20.10 25.30
C VAL A 290 -12.65 21.12 26.09
N ASP A 291 -11.53 20.68 26.65
CA ASP A 291 -10.61 21.54 27.39
C ASP A 291 -9.47 21.96 26.46
N ALA A 292 -9.47 23.21 26.01
CA ALA A 292 -8.46 23.75 25.08
C ALA A 292 -7.79 25.00 25.64
N VAL A 293 -6.59 25.29 25.15
CA VAL A 293 -5.85 26.52 25.48
C VAL A 293 -6.04 27.52 24.34
N ILE A 294 -6.87 28.53 24.56
CA ILE A 294 -7.12 29.60 23.58
C ILE A 294 -6.70 30.94 24.19
N THR A 295 -5.84 31.67 23.49
CA THR A 295 -5.39 33.01 23.87
C THR A 295 -5.48 33.97 22.70
N ALA A 296 -5.63 35.27 22.97
CA ALA A 296 -5.78 36.29 21.94
C ALA A 296 -4.52 36.48 21.05
N GLN A 297 -3.36 36.01 21.52
CA GLN A 297 -2.06 36.18 20.86
C GLN A 297 -1.71 35.06 19.87
N GLN A 298 -2.49 33.97 19.84
CA GLN A 298 -2.23 32.83 18.96
C GLN A 298 -2.41 33.19 17.49
N THR A 299 -1.53 32.68 16.64
CA THR A 299 -1.78 32.68 15.19
C THR A 299 -2.97 31.78 14.86
N PRO A 300 -3.62 31.96 13.69
CA PRO A 300 -4.67 31.05 13.23
C PRO A 300 -4.24 29.57 13.28
N LEU A 301 -3.02 29.26 12.83
CA LEU A 301 -2.48 27.89 12.88
C LEU A 301 -2.30 27.38 14.32
N GLU A 302 -1.74 28.19 15.21
CA GLU A 302 -1.57 27.82 16.62
C GLU A 302 -2.91 27.55 17.29
N ARG A 303 -3.92 28.39 17.05
CA ARG A 303 -5.26 28.22 17.61
C ARG A 303 -5.93 26.94 17.12
N VAL A 304 -5.88 26.66 15.81
CA VAL A 304 -6.41 25.41 15.23
C VAL A 304 -5.66 24.19 15.77
N ARG A 305 -4.34 24.33 16.02
CA ARG A 305 -3.52 23.27 16.61
C ARG A 305 -3.94 22.97 18.05
N GLU A 306 -4.18 23.99 18.87
CA GLU A 306 -4.66 23.81 20.25
C GLU A 306 -6.05 23.16 20.31
N ILE A 307 -6.98 23.65 19.48
CA ILE A 307 -8.31 23.06 19.35
C ILE A 307 -8.21 21.60 18.89
N GLY A 308 -7.42 21.33 17.84
CA GLY A 308 -7.24 19.99 17.30
C GLY A 308 -6.70 18.99 18.32
N ALA A 309 -5.79 19.42 19.18
CA ALA A 309 -5.28 18.59 20.26
C ALA A 309 -6.32 18.33 21.36
N ALA A 310 -7.14 19.32 21.71
CA ALA A 310 -8.23 19.15 22.67
C ALA A 310 -9.29 18.16 22.16
N LEU A 311 -9.66 18.28 20.87
CA LEU A 311 -10.55 17.33 20.19
C LEU A 311 -9.95 15.92 20.19
N ALA A 312 -8.66 15.81 19.84
CA ALA A 312 -7.94 14.53 19.83
C ALA A 312 -7.91 13.86 21.20
N ALA A 313 -7.60 14.62 22.25
CA ALA A 313 -7.60 14.12 23.62
C ALA A 313 -8.98 13.60 24.01
N ARG A 314 -10.05 14.34 23.69
CA ARG A 314 -11.43 13.89 23.96
C ARG A 314 -11.79 12.64 23.17
N ILE A 315 -11.44 12.52 21.89
CA ILE A 315 -11.70 11.33 21.08
C ILE A 315 -10.95 10.11 21.64
N ASN A 316 -9.70 10.28 22.08
CA ASN A 316 -8.89 9.19 22.63
C ASN A 316 -9.43 8.63 23.97
N THR A 317 -10.29 9.37 24.67
CA THR A 317 -10.99 8.85 25.87
C THR A 317 -12.20 7.96 25.53
N GLN A 318 -12.59 7.87 24.27
CA GLN A 318 -13.77 7.13 23.82
C GLN A 318 -13.43 5.68 23.46
N GLN A 319 -14.41 4.78 23.55
CA GLN A 319 -14.23 3.38 23.16
C GLN A 319 -14.07 3.25 21.63
N PRO A 320 -13.01 2.58 21.12
CA PRO A 320 -12.74 2.50 19.67
C PRO A 320 -13.92 1.93 18.85
N ALA A 321 -14.65 0.96 19.39
CA ALA A 321 -15.82 0.36 18.74
C ALA A 321 -16.98 1.38 18.56
N GLN A 322 -17.16 2.29 19.52
CA GLN A 322 -18.17 3.34 19.43
C GLN A 322 -17.78 4.38 18.37
N VAL A 323 -16.51 4.82 18.37
CA VAL A 323 -15.98 5.73 17.36
C VAL A 323 -16.20 5.18 15.95
N LEU A 324 -15.84 3.93 15.70
CA LEU A 324 -16.05 3.27 14.39
C LEU A 324 -17.52 3.17 14.00
N ARG A 325 -18.42 2.94 14.97
CA ARG A 325 -19.87 2.89 14.70
C ARG A 325 -20.40 4.27 14.32
N THR A 326 -19.99 5.31 15.03
CA THR A 326 -20.42 6.69 14.78
C THR A 326 -19.88 7.21 13.45
N VAL A 327 -18.60 6.96 13.14
CA VAL A 327 -18.00 7.29 11.83
C VAL A 327 -18.80 6.66 10.70
N ARG A 328 -19.11 5.36 10.81
CA ARG A 328 -19.96 4.67 9.82
C ARG A 328 -21.35 5.28 9.71
N SER A 329 -21.91 5.80 10.79
CA SER A 329 -23.22 6.48 10.77
C SER A 329 -23.15 7.85 10.09
N LEU A 330 -22.10 8.62 10.35
CA LEU A 330 -21.86 9.93 9.75
C LEU A 330 -21.58 9.86 8.25
N GLU A 331 -21.00 8.75 7.81
CA GLU A 331 -20.62 8.51 6.42
C GLU A 331 -21.68 7.74 5.64
N ARG A 332 -22.84 7.45 6.24
CA ARG A 332 -23.96 6.90 5.47
C ARG A 332 -24.40 7.95 4.44
N PRO A 333 -24.47 7.58 3.15
CA PRO A 333 -25.01 8.49 2.15
C PRO A 333 -26.43 8.90 2.55
N ILE A 334 -26.73 10.19 2.46
CA ILE A 334 -28.09 10.69 2.56
C ILE A 334 -28.77 10.27 1.26
N LEU A 335 -29.54 9.20 1.32
CA LEU A 335 -30.29 8.71 0.16
C LEU A 335 -31.40 9.72 -0.21
N PRO A 336 -31.68 9.94 -1.51
CA PRO A 336 -32.85 10.67 -1.95
C PRO A 336 -34.12 10.09 -1.32
N SER A 337 -35.16 10.91 -1.15
CA SER A 337 -36.41 10.56 -0.44
C SER A 337 -37.17 9.33 -0.97
N ALA A 338 -36.77 8.76 -2.11
CA ALA A 338 -37.36 7.57 -2.72
C ALA A 338 -36.51 6.29 -2.63
N GLN A 339 -35.29 6.32 -2.07
CA GLN A 339 -34.39 5.16 -2.02
C GLN A 339 -34.28 4.58 -0.60
N SER A 340 -34.63 3.29 -0.45
CA SER A 340 -34.52 2.60 0.84
C SER A 340 -33.13 1.99 1.04
N PRO A 341 -32.48 2.15 2.21
CA PRO A 341 -31.22 1.46 2.54
C PRO A 341 -31.30 -0.07 2.40
N ALA A 342 -32.49 -0.65 2.51
CA ALA A 342 -32.68 -2.09 2.32
C ALA A 342 -32.61 -2.48 0.83
N GLN A 343 -33.15 -1.65 -0.06
CA GLN A 343 -33.13 -1.86 -1.50
C GLN A 343 -31.72 -1.70 -2.08
N GLU A 344 -30.94 -0.75 -1.56
CA GLU A 344 -29.56 -0.55 -1.97
C GLU A 344 -28.67 -1.74 -1.58
N ARG A 345 -28.80 -2.25 -0.35
CA ARG A 345 -28.12 -3.48 0.08
C ARG A 345 -28.53 -4.69 -0.75
N LEU A 346 -29.81 -4.77 -1.14
CA LEU A 346 -30.31 -5.87 -1.96
C LEU A 346 -29.72 -5.82 -3.38
N ALA A 347 -29.64 -4.64 -3.99
CA ALA A 347 -29.02 -4.44 -5.30
C ALA A 347 -27.51 -4.74 -5.29
N ASP A 348 -26.80 -4.30 -4.25
CA ASP A 348 -25.36 -4.56 -4.11
C ASP A 348 -25.07 -6.05 -3.86
N LEU A 349 -25.96 -6.74 -3.13
CA LEU A 349 -25.86 -8.18 -2.92
C LEU A 349 -26.05 -8.94 -4.24
N PHE A 350 -27.06 -8.55 -5.03
CA PHE A 350 -27.32 -9.14 -6.36
C PHE A 350 -26.12 -9.02 -7.31
N LEU A 351 -25.44 -7.87 -7.31
CA LEU A 351 -24.26 -7.62 -8.16
C LEU A 351 -23.01 -8.38 -7.70
N LYS A 352 -22.87 -8.67 -6.40
CA LYS A 352 -21.70 -9.37 -5.84
C LYS A 352 -21.81 -10.88 -5.93
N ASN A 353 -23.03 -11.41 -5.92
CA ASN A 353 -23.29 -12.83 -5.93
C ASN A 353 -22.94 -13.48 -7.29
N THR A 354 -22.55 -14.75 -7.26
CA THR A 354 -22.49 -15.59 -8.47
C THR A 354 -23.91 -15.94 -8.95
N PRO A 355 -24.10 -16.33 -10.24
CA PRO A 355 -25.41 -16.76 -10.74
C PRO A 355 -26.04 -17.88 -9.89
N GLU A 356 -25.23 -18.82 -9.39
CA GLU A 356 -25.68 -19.92 -8.53
C GLU A 356 -26.18 -19.40 -7.18
N GLN A 357 -25.48 -18.43 -6.60
CA GLN A 357 -25.87 -17.78 -5.34
C GLN A 357 -27.16 -16.98 -5.50
N ASN A 358 -27.34 -16.30 -6.64
CA ASN A 358 -28.59 -15.60 -6.93
C ASN A 358 -29.76 -16.57 -7.17
N LYS A 359 -29.53 -17.70 -7.84
CA LYS A 359 -30.56 -18.74 -8.02
C LYS A 359 -30.97 -19.42 -6.70
N ALA A 360 -30.08 -19.44 -5.71
CA ALA A 360 -30.38 -19.96 -4.38
C ALA A 360 -31.20 -18.99 -3.51
N ASP A 361 -31.29 -17.70 -3.88
CA ASP A 361 -32.05 -16.68 -3.14
C ASP A 361 -33.42 -16.44 -3.82
N PRO A 362 -34.55 -16.73 -3.13
CA PRO A 362 -35.89 -16.53 -3.69
C PRO A 362 -36.15 -15.10 -4.18
N ARG A 363 -35.45 -14.10 -3.63
CA ARG A 363 -35.60 -12.68 -3.98
C ARG A 363 -35.00 -12.35 -5.36
N PHE A 364 -34.07 -13.16 -5.85
CA PHE A 364 -33.35 -12.92 -7.11
C PHE A 364 -33.76 -13.85 -8.25
N LEU A 365 -34.61 -14.86 -8.00
CA LEU A 365 -35.09 -15.80 -9.03
C LEU A 365 -35.68 -15.09 -10.26
N GLY A 366 -36.51 -14.06 -10.04
CA GLY A 366 -37.10 -13.29 -11.14
C GLY A 366 -36.07 -12.48 -11.95
N ALA A 367 -35.00 -12.01 -11.29
CA ALA A 367 -33.92 -11.28 -11.93
C ALA A 367 -33.04 -12.22 -12.78
N GLU A 368 -32.69 -13.39 -12.26
CA GLU A 368 -31.90 -14.40 -12.98
C GLU A 368 -32.66 -14.96 -14.18
N ALA A 369 -33.97 -15.25 -14.03
CA ALA A 369 -34.80 -15.67 -15.16
C ALA A 369 -34.84 -14.62 -16.29
N LEU A 370 -34.78 -13.33 -15.95
CA LEU A 370 -34.71 -12.26 -16.94
C LEU A 370 -33.35 -12.22 -17.65
N LEU A 371 -32.24 -12.40 -16.92
CA LEU A 371 -30.90 -12.51 -17.51
C LEU A 371 -30.79 -13.68 -18.48
N GLU A 372 -31.35 -14.84 -18.13
CA GLU A 372 -31.40 -16.01 -19.01
C GLU A 372 -32.18 -15.72 -20.30
N ARG A 373 -33.29 -14.98 -20.21
CA ARG A 373 -34.05 -14.54 -21.39
C ARG A 373 -33.26 -13.57 -22.27
N VAL A 374 -32.50 -12.66 -21.68
CA VAL A 374 -31.60 -11.75 -22.42
C VAL A 374 -30.51 -12.53 -23.15
N GLN A 375 -29.89 -13.51 -22.49
CA GLN A 375 -28.90 -14.39 -23.11
C GLN A 375 -29.47 -15.19 -24.27
N GLN A 376 -30.66 -15.79 -24.09
CA GLN A 376 -31.34 -16.55 -25.15
C GLN A 376 -31.71 -15.67 -26.34
N ALA A 377 -32.24 -14.47 -26.08
CA ALA A 377 -32.61 -13.52 -27.13
C ALA A 377 -31.38 -13.03 -27.92
N SER A 378 -30.25 -12.79 -27.26
CA SER A 378 -28.99 -12.40 -27.91
C SER A 378 -28.43 -13.54 -28.76
N ARG A 379 -28.42 -14.78 -28.25
CA ARG A 379 -28.04 -15.98 -29.03
C ARG A 379 -28.94 -16.20 -30.25
N ALA A 380 -30.25 -15.99 -30.11
CA ALA A 380 -31.21 -16.14 -31.21
C ALA A 380 -31.03 -15.09 -32.32
N LYS A 381 -30.41 -13.92 -32.01
CA LYS A 381 -30.04 -12.90 -33.00
C LYS A 381 -28.74 -13.24 -33.75
N GLY A 382 -28.02 -14.30 -33.35
CA GLY A 382 -26.73 -14.68 -33.92
C GLY A 382 -25.55 -13.92 -33.31
N ASP A 383 -25.72 -13.30 -32.14
CA ASP A 383 -24.65 -12.59 -31.45
C ASP A 383 -23.54 -13.56 -31.01
N GLY A 384 -22.28 -13.16 -31.23
CA GLY A 384 -21.12 -13.91 -30.74
C GLY A 384 -20.97 -13.85 -29.21
N PRO A 385 -20.13 -14.72 -28.60
CA PRO A 385 -20.02 -14.87 -27.15
C PRO A 385 -19.80 -13.57 -26.37
N ARG A 386 -18.94 -12.68 -26.87
CA ARG A 386 -18.65 -11.38 -26.23
C ARG A 386 -19.84 -10.42 -26.22
N LEU A 387 -20.68 -10.46 -27.26
CA LEU A 387 -21.87 -9.60 -27.35
C LEU A 387 -22.97 -10.12 -26.42
N VAL A 388 -23.11 -11.44 -26.30
CA VAL A 388 -24.03 -12.08 -25.34
C VAL A 388 -23.65 -11.71 -23.90
N GLU A 389 -22.36 -11.77 -23.58
CA GLU A 389 -21.84 -11.39 -22.25
C GLU A 389 -22.10 -9.91 -21.94
N GLY A 390 -21.75 -9.01 -22.88
CA GLY A 390 -22.01 -7.57 -22.71
C GLY A 390 -23.49 -7.23 -22.56
N ALA A 391 -24.39 -7.88 -23.30
CA ALA A 391 -25.83 -7.70 -23.15
C ALA A 391 -26.35 -8.19 -21.79
N THR A 392 -25.78 -9.28 -21.27
CA THR A 392 -26.11 -9.83 -19.95
C THR A 392 -25.67 -8.88 -18.84
N ASP A 393 -24.46 -8.34 -18.91
CA ASP A 393 -23.94 -7.41 -17.90
C ASP A 393 -24.68 -6.07 -17.90
N ALA A 394 -25.08 -5.59 -19.08
CA ALA A 394 -25.94 -4.42 -19.19
C ALA A 394 -27.31 -4.65 -18.53
N ALA A 395 -27.93 -5.80 -18.79
CA ALA A 395 -29.20 -6.18 -18.16
C ALA A 395 -29.05 -6.35 -16.64
N ARG A 396 -27.96 -6.95 -16.16
CA ARG A 396 -27.67 -7.12 -14.73
C ARG A 396 -27.55 -5.76 -14.03
N THR A 397 -26.89 -4.80 -14.67
CA THR A 397 -26.75 -3.43 -14.15
C THR A 397 -28.10 -2.71 -14.11
N ALA A 398 -28.93 -2.86 -15.15
CA ALA A 398 -30.27 -2.27 -15.22
C ALA A 398 -31.20 -2.83 -14.12
N ILE A 399 -31.20 -4.14 -13.91
CA ILE A 399 -31.98 -4.79 -12.84
C ILE A 399 -31.56 -4.25 -11.46
N ALA A 400 -30.26 -4.10 -11.21
CA ALA A 400 -29.77 -3.53 -9.95
C ALA A 400 -30.20 -2.06 -9.77
N ALA A 401 -30.28 -1.27 -10.86
CA ALA A 401 -30.81 0.08 -10.81
C ALA A 401 -32.32 0.10 -10.48
N ASN A 402 -33.09 -0.81 -11.07
CA ASN A 402 -34.52 -0.99 -10.76
C ASN A 402 -34.73 -1.40 -9.30
N MET A 403 -33.92 -2.32 -8.77
CA MET A 403 -33.91 -2.69 -7.35
C MET A 403 -33.68 -1.48 -6.45
N ARG A 404 -32.69 -0.63 -6.75
CA ARG A 404 -32.39 0.60 -6.00
C ARG A 404 -33.55 1.60 -6.03
N ALA A 405 -34.28 1.66 -7.13
CA ALA A 405 -35.43 2.54 -7.31
C ALA A 405 -36.77 1.93 -6.82
N GLY A 406 -36.77 0.69 -6.32
CA GLY A 406 -37.98 -0.03 -5.91
C GLY A 406 -38.94 -0.38 -7.07
N ARG A 407 -38.41 -0.50 -8.28
CA ARG A 407 -39.15 -0.78 -9.53
C ARG A 407 -39.11 -2.27 -9.90
N PRO A 408 -40.05 -2.76 -10.75
CA PRO A 408 -39.98 -4.10 -11.32
C PRO A 408 -38.67 -4.37 -12.07
N PHE A 409 -38.19 -5.62 -12.06
CA PHE A 409 -36.88 -5.95 -12.65
C PHE A 409 -36.80 -5.71 -14.16
N ASP A 410 -37.90 -5.92 -14.87
CA ASP A 410 -38.02 -5.87 -16.33
C ASP A 410 -38.25 -4.47 -16.90
N GLU A 411 -38.45 -3.46 -16.05
CA GLU A 411 -38.68 -2.09 -16.48
C GLU A 411 -37.48 -1.57 -17.29
N GLY A 412 -37.71 -1.24 -18.56
CA GLY A 412 -36.69 -0.73 -19.48
C GLY A 412 -35.83 -1.81 -20.18
N ILE A 413 -36.07 -3.10 -19.92
CA ILE A 413 -35.34 -4.20 -20.57
C ILE A 413 -36.11 -4.68 -21.81
N VAL A 414 -35.60 -4.35 -23.00
CA VAL A 414 -36.24 -4.71 -24.28
C VAL A 414 -35.70 -6.05 -24.79
N LEU A 415 -36.54 -7.09 -24.72
CA LEU A 415 -36.28 -8.38 -25.37
C LEU A 415 -36.73 -8.31 -26.82
N GLY A 416 -35.79 -8.26 -27.77
CA GLY A 416 -36.11 -8.10 -29.20
C GLY A 416 -37.03 -9.22 -29.72
N SER A 417 -38.18 -8.86 -30.28
CA SER A 417 -39.09 -9.79 -30.94
C SER A 417 -38.54 -10.23 -32.29
N SER A 418 -38.62 -11.53 -32.58
CA SER A 418 -38.25 -12.10 -33.88
C SER A 418 -39.24 -11.66 -34.97
N LYS A 419 -38.81 -10.79 -35.90
CA LYS A 419 -39.42 -10.71 -37.23
C LYS A 419 -38.43 -11.29 -38.26
N PRO A 420 -38.87 -12.18 -39.18
CA PRO A 420 -37.97 -12.75 -40.17
C PRO A 420 -37.53 -11.67 -41.16
N SER A 421 -36.22 -11.51 -41.33
CA SER A 421 -35.65 -10.59 -42.31
C SER A 421 -36.01 -11.06 -43.73
N ARG A 422 -36.81 -10.26 -44.43
CA ARG A 422 -37.10 -10.45 -45.86
C ARG A 422 -35.82 -10.13 -46.64
N ARG A 423 -35.19 -11.13 -47.27
CA ARG A 423 -34.01 -10.92 -48.15
C ARG A 423 -34.39 -9.97 -49.31
N PRO A 424 -33.56 -8.98 -49.67
CA PRO A 424 -33.75 -8.24 -50.92
C PRO A 424 -33.41 -9.15 -52.11
N ALA A 425 -34.18 -9.02 -53.19
CA ALA A 425 -33.98 -9.76 -54.44
C ALA A 425 -32.66 -9.35 -55.15
N PRO A 426 -32.01 -10.25 -55.90
CA PRO A 426 -30.77 -9.95 -56.59
C PRO A 426 -31.02 -9.04 -57.80
N ASP A 427 -30.25 -7.96 -57.87
CA ASP A 427 -30.22 -7.01 -58.98
C ASP A 427 -29.69 -7.69 -60.25
N ARG A 428 -30.55 -7.79 -61.28
CA ARG A 428 -30.18 -8.18 -62.64
C ARG A 428 -30.23 -6.92 -63.49
N GLY A 429 -29.08 -6.40 -63.88
CA GLY A 429 -29.06 -5.29 -64.84
C GLY A 429 -27.70 -4.76 -65.22
N ARG A 430 -26.92 -5.54 -65.98
CA ARG A 430 -25.87 -5.00 -66.88
C ARG A 430 -26.46 -4.96 -68.29
N SER A 431 -26.65 -3.76 -68.83
CA SER A 431 -26.80 -3.46 -70.27
C SER A 431 -26.35 -2.01 -70.45
N ARG A 432 -25.09 -1.81 -70.86
CA ARG A 432 -24.63 -1.43 -72.22
C ARG A 432 -24.53 0.09 -72.39
#